data_AF-A0AAD7NNU5-F1
#
_entry.id   AF-A0AAD7NNU5-F1
#
_cell.length_a   1.000
_cell.length_b   1.000
_cell.length_c   1.000
_cell.angle_alpha   90.00
_cell.angle_beta   90.00
_cell.angle_gamma   90.00
#
_symmetry.space_group_name_H-M   'P 1'
#
loop_
_entity.id
_entity.type
_entity.pdbx_description
1 polymer ?
#
loop_
_entity_poly.entity_id
_entity_poly.type
_entity_poly.pdbx_seq_one_letter_code
_entity_poly.pdbx_strand_id
1 'polypeptide(L)'
;MNDNKSSTGSTAPQPAGLSTQSADHKAPNTNAALASGDAPPANVISASSQTLTLTYRSSKEDRSEDHYAVILFPKSYEEAVTGALELLAKYITNPQVDNVILRCSARNRNGEWIWADFKPEDWPLVVRPGDEVGVFEKPPKPLASNPQIFWHGSIRVVCGKKEMVKTEWELRDFMTIDRPTTYAGAVELIQGWVNNRIAQLPNHYMDEARRRLIKPGKILTFYLFTDDLKQWIPFPPIATTDDLVWKELVPPAGGILGVIAT
;
A
#
# COMPACT_ATOMS: atom_id res chain seq x y z
N MET A 1 45.41 8.65 41.10
CA MET A 1 45.05 8.20 42.45
C MET A 1 43.58 8.53 42.67
N ASN A 2 42.79 7.47 42.86
CA ASN A 2 41.38 7.38 43.28
C ASN A 2 40.36 7.91 42.25
N ASP A 3 39.79 7.06 41.39
CA ASP A 3 38.77 6.02 41.63
C ASP A 3 37.51 6.57 42.33
N ASN A 4 36.43 6.70 41.56
CA ASN A 4 35.08 6.54 42.10
C ASN A 4 34.14 5.95 41.04
N LYS A 5 33.98 4.62 41.14
CA LYS A 5 32.90 3.84 40.53
C LYS A 5 31.61 4.15 41.29
N SER A 6 30.51 4.36 40.57
CA SER A 6 29.17 4.17 41.12
C SER A 6 28.34 3.42 40.09
N SER A 7 28.10 2.16 40.43
CA SER A 7 27.28 1.18 39.73
C SER A 7 25.89 1.25 40.34
N THR A 8 24.86 1.45 39.52
CA THR A 8 23.47 1.22 39.92
C THR A 8 22.88 0.19 38.97
N GLY A 9 22.78 -1.04 39.46
CA GLY A 9 22.09 -2.14 38.78
C GLY A 9 20.58 -1.93 38.83
N SER A 10 19.93 -2.09 37.69
CA SER A 10 18.47 -2.09 37.58
C SER A 10 18.02 -3.49 37.18
N THR A 11 17.31 -4.13 38.11
CA THR A 11 16.74 -5.47 38.00
C THR A 11 15.48 -5.42 37.13
N ALA A 12 15.46 -6.17 36.03
CA ALA A 12 14.26 -6.36 35.21
C ALA A 12 13.49 -7.62 35.67
N PRO A 13 12.15 -7.58 35.77
CA PRO A 13 11.35 -8.76 36.08
C PRO A 13 11.08 -9.62 34.82
N GLN A 14 11.22 -10.94 34.98
CA GLN A 14 10.81 -11.97 34.03
C GLN A 14 9.28 -12.00 33.86
N PRO A 15 8.75 -12.13 32.63
CA PRO A 15 7.37 -12.56 32.42
C PRO A 15 7.26 -14.09 32.43
N ALA A 16 6.29 -14.57 33.21
CA ALA A 16 5.91 -15.97 33.34
C ALA A 16 5.36 -16.54 32.02
N GLY A 17 5.82 -17.74 31.67
CA GLY A 17 5.32 -18.50 30.52
C GLY A 17 3.92 -19.05 30.78
N LEU A 18 3.02 -18.84 29.80
CA LEU A 18 1.74 -19.51 29.74
C LEU A 18 1.91 -20.94 29.24
N SER A 19 1.37 -21.88 30.02
CA SER A 19 1.20 -23.29 29.68
C SER A 19 0.13 -23.47 28.61
N THR A 20 0.47 -24.10 27.49
CA THR A 20 -0.48 -24.67 26.52
C THR A 20 -0.97 -26.02 27.04
N GLN A 21 -2.26 -26.10 27.40
CA GLN A 21 -2.95 -27.37 27.64
C GLN A 21 -3.53 -27.88 26.32
N SER A 22 -2.99 -29.01 25.88
CA SER A 22 -3.60 -29.89 24.89
C SER A 22 -4.83 -30.56 25.50
N ALA A 23 -5.98 -30.47 24.85
CA ALA A 23 -7.15 -31.26 25.18
C ALA A 23 -7.57 -32.08 23.97
N ASP A 24 -7.34 -33.39 24.10
CA ASP A 24 -7.96 -34.47 23.35
C ASP A 24 -9.49 -34.34 23.35
N HIS A 25 -10.12 -34.39 22.18
CA HIS A 25 -11.52 -34.81 22.06
C HIS A 25 -11.63 -35.91 21.00
N LYS A 26 -11.84 -37.12 21.51
CA LYS A 26 -12.16 -38.35 20.80
C LYS A 26 -13.63 -38.68 21.06
N ALA A 27 -14.23 -39.34 20.05
CA ALA A 27 -15.44 -40.18 20.05
C ALA A 27 -16.71 -39.52 19.44
N PRO A 28 -17.73 -40.31 19.08
CA PRO A 28 -17.68 -41.48 18.18
C PRO A 28 -18.85 -41.51 17.14
N ASN A 29 -18.64 -42.30 16.10
CA ASN A 29 -19.54 -43.26 15.42
C ASN A 29 -21.05 -42.99 15.22
N THR A 30 -21.44 -43.13 13.93
CA THR A 30 -22.63 -43.81 13.36
C THR A 30 -24.02 -43.61 13.97
N ASN A 31 -24.97 -43.15 13.14
CA ASN A 31 -26.17 -43.94 12.86
C ASN A 31 -26.85 -43.55 11.54
N ALA A 32 -27.18 -44.59 10.77
CA ALA A 32 -28.07 -44.58 9.63
C ALA A 32 -29.52 -44.52 10.11
N ALA A 33 -30.36 -43.78 9.39
CA ALA A 33 -31.81 -43.99 9.38
C ALA A 33 -32.37 -43.59 8.01
N LEU A 34 -32.79 -44.60 7.26
CA LEU A 34 -33.79 -44.47 6.19
C LEU A 34 -35.09 -43.94 6.80
N ALA A 35 -35.65 -42.88 6.22
CA ALA A 35 -37.07 -42.57 6.29
C ALA A 35 -37.49 -41.92 4.99
N SER A 36 -38.08 -42.74 4.12
CA SER A 36 -38.86 -42.32 2.96
C SER A 36 -40.09 -41.54 3.45
N GLY A 37 -40.26 -40.33 2.94
CA GLY A 37 -41.42 -39.50 3.19
C GLY A 37 -41.49 -38.41 2.13
N ASP A 38 -42.15 -38.72 1.02
CA ASP A 38 -42.54 -37.79 -0.03
C ASP A 38 -43.28 -36.58 0.55
N ALA A 39 -42.56 -35.46 0.63
CA ALA A 39 -43.15 -34.14 0.62
C ALA A 39 -42.37 -33.34 -0.44
N PRO A 40 -43.03 -32.75 -1.47
CA PRO A 40 -42.34 -31.90 -2.41
C PRO A 40 -41.66 -30.77 -1.64
N PRO A 41 -40.34 -30.56 -1.78
CA PRO A 41 -39.67 -29.47 -1.09
C PRO A 41 -40.34 -28.17 -1.51
N ALA A 42 -40.97 -27.53 -0.52
CA ALA A 42 -41.55 -26.23 -0.65
C ALA A 42 -40.51 -25.30 -1.29
N ASN A 43 -40.88 -24.80 -2.48
CA ASN A 43 -40.42 -23.54 -3.04
C ASN A 43 -38.96 -23.22 -2.73
N VAL A 44 -38.04 -23.70 -3.59
CA VAL A 44 -36.71 -23.12 -3.70
C VAL A 44 -36.93 -21.67 -4.16
N ILE A 45 -37.14 -20.78 -3.18
CA ILE A 45 -37.08 -19.34 -3.36
C ILE A 45 -35.69 -19.14 -3.94
N SER A 46 -35.62 -18.91 -5.25
CA SER A 46 -34.41 -18.37 -5.87
C SER A 46 -34.07 -17.14 -5.05
N ALA A 47 -33.09 -17.29 -4.15
CA ALA A 47 -32.45 -16.16 -3.52
C ALA A 47 -31.86 -15.40 -4.70
N SER A 48 -32.57 -14.38 -5.15
CA SER A 48 -32.08 -13.48 -6.18
C SER A 48 -30.79 -12.93 -5.62
N SER A 49 -29.67 -13.43 -6.13
CA SER A 49 -28.36 -12.97 -5.70
C SER A 49 -28.33 -11.47 -5.93
N GLN A 50 -28.42 -10.73 -4.83
CA GLN A 50 -28.33 -9.29 -4.84
C GLN A 50 -26.91 -8.96 -5.31
N THR A 51 -26.80 -8.16 -6.36
CA THR A 51 -25.53 -7.76 -6.95
C THR A 51 -25.34 -6.26 -6.83
N LEU A 52 -24.09 -5.82 -6.95
CA LEU A 52 -23.70 -4.41 -7.04
C LEU A 52 -22.85 -4.23 -8.29
N THR A 53 -23.11 -3.16 -9.05
CA THR A 53 -22.25 -2.76 -10.17
C THR A 53 -21.24 -1.72 -9.71
N LEU A 54 -19.96 -2.02 -9.91
CA LEU A 54 -18.84 -1.14 -9.65
C LEU A 54 -18.32 -0.57 -10.96
N THR A 55 -18.17 0.76 -11.03
CA THR A 55 -17.74 1.46 -12.26
C THR A 55 -16.47 2.25 -11.99
N TYR A 56 -15.36 1.88 -12.62
CA TYR A 56 -14.13 2.68 -12.61
C TYR A 56 -14.08 3.55 -13.87
N ARG A 57 -13.99 4.87 -13.67
CA ARG A 57 -13.87 5.84 -14.75
C ARG A 57 -12.43 6.32 -14.84
N SER A 58 -11.78 5.98 -15.94
CA SER A 58 -10.41 6.45 -16.21
C SER A 58 -10.35 7.97 -16.31
N SER A 59 -9.30 8.57 -15.75
CA SER A 59 -9.12 10.01 -15.74
C SER A 59 -8.73 10.55 -17.13
N LYS A 60 -9.73 11.03 -17.88
CA LYS A 60 -9.80 12.05 -18.95
C LYS A 60 -8.68 12.27 -20.01
N GLU A 61 -7.45 11.82 -19.85
CA GLU A 61 -6.40 12.03 -20.87
C GLU A 61 -6.33 10.91 -21.90
N ASP A 62 -6.59 9.67 -21.49
CA ASP A 62 -6.84 8.59 -22.43
C ASP A 62 -8.34 8.43 -22.63
N ARG A 63 -8.80 8.35 -23.88
CA ARG A 63 -10.19 8.05 -24.26
C ARG A 63 -10.59 6.61 -23.89
N SER A 64 -10.09 6.08 -22.78
CA SER A 64 -10.34 4.71 -22.38
C SER A 64 -11.79 4.57 -21.92
N GLU A 65 -12.36 3.44 -22.31
CA GLU A 65 -13.73 3.03 -21.98
C GLU A 65 -13.91 2.94 -20.45
N ASP A 66 -15.13 3.21 -19.98
CA ASP A 66 -15.50 2.98 -18.58
C ASP A 66 -15.41 1.47 -18.29
N HIS A 67 -14.84 1.11 -17.14
CA HIS A 67 -14.65 -0.28 -16.75
C HIS A 67 -15.65 -0.69 -15.69
N TYR A 68 -16.36 -1.80 -15.92
CA TYR A 68 -17.41 -2.29 -15.05
C TYR A 68 -17.03 -3.62 -14.41
N ALA A 69 -17.42 -3.80 -13.15
CA ALA A 69 -17.35 -5.06 -12.43
C ALA A 69 -18.68 -5.30 -11.73
N VAL A 70 -19.13 -6.57 -11.67
CA VAL A 70 -20.34 -6.96 -10.95
C VAL A 70 -19.94 -7.92 -9.84
N ILE A 71 -20.25 -7.56 -8.61
CA ILE A 71 -19.98 -8.38 -7.42
C ILE A 71 -21.29 -8.75 -6.71
N LEU A 72 -21.22 -9.75 -5.83
CA LEU A 72 -22.29 -9.97 -4.86
C LEU A 72 -22.42 -8.73 -3.98
N PHE A 73 -23.65 -8.41 -3.57
CA PHE A 73 -23.92 -7.22 -2.78
C PHE A 73 -23.15 -7.26 -1.46
N PRO A 74 -22.17 -6.36 -1.27
CA PRO A 74 -21.27 -6.42 -0.12
C PRO A 74 -21.97 -5.90 1.12
N LYS A 75 -21.64 -6.49 2.28
CA LYS A 75 -22.24 -6.14 3.57
C LYS A 75 -21.68 -4.84 4.15
N SER A 76 -20.50 -4.41 3.69
CA SER A 76 -19.86 -3.17 4.13
C SER A 76 -19.13 -2.45 3.00
N TYR A 77 -18.75 -1.20 3.28
CA TYR A 77 -17.93 -0.38 2.40
C TYR A 77 -16.56 -1.03 2.12
N GLU A 78 -15.92 -1.60 3.13
CA GLU A 78 -14.60 -2.23 3.02
C GLU A 78 -14.64 -3.49 2.15
N GLU A 79 -15.71 -4.29 2.26
CA GLU A 79 -15.94 -5.46 1.39
C GLU A 79 -16.14 -5.01 -0.07
N ALA A 80 -16.87 -3.91 -0.29
CA ALA A 80 -17.04 -3.32 -1.61
C ALA A 80 -15.71 -2.81 -2.21
N VAL A 81 -14.87 -2.14 -1.42
CA VAL A 81 -13.54 -1.69 -1.85
C VAL A 81 -12.64 -2.88 -2.17
N THR A 82 -12.68 -3.93 -1.36
CA THR A 82 -11.89 -5.15 -1.59
C THR A 82 -12.30 -5.80 -2.91
N GLY A 83 -13.61 -6.00 -3.14
CA GLY A 83 -14.12 -6.53 -4.41
C GLY A 83 -13.80 -5.64 -5.61
N ALA A 84 -13.82 -4.31 -5.43
CA ALA A 84 -13.39 -3.37 -6.45
C ALA A 84 -11.92 -3.55 -6.81
N LEU A 85 -11.02 -3.63 -5.82
CA LEU A 85 -9.60 -3.84 -6.04
C LEU A 85 -9.31 -5.20 -6.68
N GLU A 86 -9.98 -6.27 -6.26
CA GLU A 86 -9.82 -7.60 -6.86
C GLU A 86 -10.11 -7.61 -8.37
N LEU A 87 -11.14 -6.88 -8.81
CA LEU A 87 -11.59 -6.92 -10.21
C LEU A 87 -11.06 -5.77 -11.07
N LEU A 88 -10.82 -4.60 -10.48
CA LEU A 88 -10.49 -3.36 -11.19
C LEU A 88 -9.06 -2.87 -10.92
N ALA A 89 -8.26 -3.51 -10.05
CA ALA A 89 -6.90 -3.05 -9.72
C ALA A 89 -6.00 -2.83 -10.93
N LYS A 90 -6.14 -3.63 -11.98
CA LYS A 90 -5.33 -3.50 -13.21
C LYS A 90 -5.55 -2.19 -13.98
N TYR A 91 -6.65 -1.48 -13.69
CA TYR A 91 -6.98 -0.19 -14.29
C TYR A 91 -6.68 0.98 -13.34
N ILE A 92 -6.42 0.70 -12.06
CA ILE A 92 -6.19 1.71 -11.01
C ILE A 92 -4.69 1.95 -10.90
N THR A 93 -4.26 3.21 -10.88
CA THR A 93 -2.83 3.55 -10.83
C THR A 93 -2.18 3.07 -9.53
N ASN A 94 -2.89 3.22 -8.39
CA ASN A 94 -2.42 2.77 -7.09
C ASN A 94 -3.49 1.94 -6.35
N PRO A 95 -3.58 0.63 -6.61
CA PRO A 95 -4.67 -0.22 -6.12
C PRO A 95 -4.46 -0.63 -4.66
N GLN A 96 -4.50 0.33 -3.75
CA GLN A 96 -4.49 0.11 -2.30
C GLN A 96 -5.82 0.57 -1.71
N VAL A 97 -6.28 -0.08 -0.65
CA VAL A 97 -7.56 0.23 0.03
C VAL A 97 -7.64 1.71 0.41
N ASP A 98 -6.55 2.26 0.95
CA ASP A 98 -6.52 3.65 1.37
C ASP A 98 -6.61 4.65 0.21
N ASN A 99 -6.21 4.25 -1.00
CA ASN A 99 -6.18 5.09 -2.19
C ASN A 99 -7.49 5.08 -2.98
N VAL A 100 -8.45 4.25 -2.60
CA VAL A 100 -9.74 4.13 -3.28
C VAL A 100 -10.85 4.76 -2.46
N ILE A 101 -11.74 5.49 -3.14
CA ILE A 101 -13.00 5.98 -2.59
C ILE A 101 -14.16 5.55 -3.48
N LEU A 102 -15.26 5.15 -2.85
CA LEU A 102 -16.50 4.81 -3.52
C LEU A 102 -17.45 6.01 -3.52
N ARG A 103 -18.14 6.21 -4.64
CA ARG A 103 -19.13 7.28 -4.81
C ARG A 103 -20.43 6.69 -5.33
N CYS A 104 -21.57 7.16 -4.85
CA CYS A 104 -22.86 6.75 -5.38
C CYS A 104 -23.28 7.65 -6.55
N SER A 105 -24.02 7.09 -7.50
CA SER A 105 -24.68 7.90 -8.52
C SER A 105 -25.90 8.61 -7.90
N ALA A 106 -25.97 9.93 -8.05
CA ALA A 106 -27.06 10.74 -7.50
C ALA A 106 -27.46 11.84 -8.48
N ARG A 107 -28.69 12.34 -8.37
CA ARG A 107 -29.13 13.51 -9.13
C ARG A 107 -28.92 14.79 -8.32
N ASN A 108 -28.27 15.77 -8.93
CA ASN A 108 -28.14 17.10 -8.34
C ASN A 108 -29.46 17.89 -8.41
N ARG A 109 -29.48 19.13 -7.91
CA ARG A 109 -30.67 20.01 -7.93
C ARG A 109 -31.18 20.33 -9.34
N ASN A 110 -30.33 20.20 -10.36
CA ASN A 110 -30.67 20.41 -11.77
C ASN A 110 -31.16 19.11 -12.45
N GLY A 111 -31.20 17.99 -11.73
CA GLY A 111 -31.57 16.68 -12.27
C GLY A 111 -30.45 15.95 -13.03
N GLU A 112 -29.22 16.49 -13.02
CA GLU A 112 -28.07 15.88 -13.68
C GLU A 112 -27.47 14.78 -12.79
N TRP A 113 -27.03 13.68 -13.43
CA TRP A 113 -26.31 12.61 -12.74
C TRP A 113 -24.90 13.06 -12.36
N ILE A 114 -24.57 12.91 -11.08
CA ILE A 114 -23.27 13.20 -10.50
C ILE A 114 -22.79 12.00 -9.69
N TRP A 115 -21.49 11.95 -9.45
CA TRP A 115 -20.89 11.05 -8.47
C TRP A 115 -20.79 11.77 -7.13
N ALA A 116 -21.54 11.31 -6.14
CA ALA A 116 -21.59 11.92 -4.81
C ALA A 116 -20.71 11.13 -3.83
N ASP A 117 -19.88 11.86 -3.08
CA ASP A 117 -19.16 11.32 -1.93
C ASP A 117 -20.14 11.02 -0.79
N PHE A 118 -19.93 9.91 -0.10
CA PHE A 118 -20.65 9.54 1.12
C PHE A 118 -19.69 8.90 2.12
N LYS A 119 -20.08 8.84 3.40
CA LYS A 119 -19.22 8.27 4.44
C LYS A 119 -19.30 6.73 4.44
N PRO A 120 -18.21 6.02 4.73
CA PRO A 120 -18.23 4.55 4.80
C PRO A 120 -19.29 4.01 5.76
N GLU A 121 -19.55 4.67 6.89
CA GLU A 121 -20.52 4.24 7.89
C GLU A 121 -21.97 4.32 7.39
N ASP A 122 -22.23 5.14 6.37
CA ASP A 122 -23.55 5.32 5.76
C ASP A 122 -23.82 4.29 4.64
N TRP A 123 -22.88 3.38 4.35
CA TRP A 123 -23.02 2.34 3.32
C TRP A 123 -24.39 1.65 3.27
N PRO A 124 -24.92 1.06 4.37
CA PRO A 124 -26.18 0.34 4.32
C PRO A 124 -27.41 1.25 4.11
N LEU A 125 -27.25 2.56 4.26
CA LEU A 125 -28.31 3.55 4.06
C LEU A 125 -28.33 4.10 2.63
N VAL A 126 -27.14 4.23 2.02
CA VAL A 126 -26.94 4.90 0.74
C VAL A 126 -26.97 3.92 -0.43
N VAL A 127 -26.40 2.73 -0.28
CA VAL A 127 -26.21 1.78 -1.38
C VAL A 127 -27.16 0.59 -1.22
N ARG A 128 -27.87 0.25 -2.30
CA ARG A 128 -28.83 -0.84 -2.37
C ARG A 128 -28.44 -1.88 -3.41
N PRO A 129 -28.94 -3.11 -3.30
CA PRO A 129 -28.81 -4.10 -4.37
C PRO A 129 -29.29 -3.57 -5.72
N GLY A 130 -28.46 -3.73 -6.74
CA GLY A 130 -28.71 -3.26 -8.10
C GLY A 130 -28.25 -1.82 -8.37
N ASP A 131 -27.76 -1.10 -7.36
CA ASP A 131 -27.20 0.24 -7.58
C ASP A 131 -25.85 0.18 -8.32
N GLU A 132 -25.50 1.32 -8.91
CA GLU A 132 -24.18 1.57 -9.49
C GLU A 132 -23.35 2.46 -8.56
N VAL A 133 -22.17 1.97 -8.20
CA VAL A 133 -21.20 2.66 -7.34
C VAL A 133 -19.91 2.89 -8.13
N GLY A 134 -19.48 4.14 -8.20
CA GLY A 134 -18.27 4.52 -8.88
C GLY A 134 -17.05 4.33 -8.00
N VAL A 135 -15.98 3.79 -8.58
CA VAL A 135 -14.68 3.56 -7.96
C VAL A 135 -13.74 4.66 -8.42
N PHE A 136 -13.24 5.45 -7.46
CA PHE A 136 -12.38 6.59 -7.73
C PHE A 136 -11.07 6.47 -6.99
N GLU A 137 -9.99 6.92 -7.63
CA GLU A 137 -8.73 7.16 -6.94
C GLU A 137 -8.88 8.45 -6.10
N LYS A 138 -8.56 8.36 -4.80
CA LYS A 138 -8.54 9.54 -3.95
C LYS A 138 -7.50 10.50 -4.53
N PRO A 139 -7.86 11.77 -4.81
CA PRO A 139 -6.86 12.74 -5.20
C PRO A 139 -5.81 12.81 -4.09
N PRO A 140 -4.51 12.89 -4.44
CA PRO A 140 -3.47 13.05 -3.44
C PRO A 140 -3.82 14.27 -2.61
N LYS A 141 -4.19 14.05 -1.34
CA LYS A 141 -4.45 15.18 -0.42
C LYS A 141 -3.20 16.04 -0.44
N PRO A 142 -3.32 17.37 -0.70
CA PRO A 142 -2.18 18.26 -0.55
C PRO A 142 -1.63 18.05 0.85
N LEU A 143 -0.34 17.71 0.96
CA LEU A 143 0.35 17.39 2.22
C LEU A 143 0.08 18.43 3.33
N ALA A 144 -0.28 19.66 2.93
CA ALA A 144 -0.55 20.80 3.80
C ALA A 144 -1.64 20.63 4.86
N SER A 145 -2.58 19.67 4.75
CA SER A 145 -3.72 19.59 5.70
C SER A 145 -3.69 18.42 6.68
N ASN A 146 -2.86 17.38 6.46
CA ASN A 146 -2.59 16.38 7.48
C ASN A 146 -1.28 15.60 7.19
N PRO A 147 -0.15 15.97 7.80
CA PRO A 147 1.12 15.27 7.62
C PRO A 147 1.10 13.80 8.13
N GLN A 148 0.02 13.37 8.80
CA GLN A 148 -0.13 11.98 9.25
C GLN A 148 -0.65 11.02 8.18
N ILE A 149 -1.27 11.50 7.08
CA ILE A 149 -1.77 10.60 6.02
C ILE A 149 -0.65 10.32 5.03
N PHE A 150 0.17 9.33 5.35
CA PHE A 150 1.21 8.84 4.46
C PHE A 150 0.61 7.87 3.45
N TRP A 151 0.44 8.32 2.22
CA TRP A 151 -0.06 7.48 1.14
C TRP A 151 0.91 6.33 0.81
N HIS A 152 0.42 5.11 0.93
CA HIS A 152 1.13 3.90 0.52
C HIS A 152 1.10 3.74 -1.02
N GLY A 153 2.04 2.95 -1.54
CA GLY A 153 2.22 2.68 -2.96
C GLY A 153 3.69 2.43 -3.27
N SER A 154 4.03 2.21 -4.53
CA SER A 154 5.42 2.02 -4.94
C SER A 154 6.04 3.30 -5.48
N ILE A 155 7.33 3.51 -5.23
CA ILE A 155 8.13 4.58 -5.82
C ILE A 155 9.24 3.98 -6.67
N ARG A 156 9.76 4.80 -7.58
CA ARG A 156 10.95 4.48 -8.38
C ARG A 156 12.17 5.07 -7.71
N VAL A 157 13.24 4.30 -7.64
CA VAL A 157 14.51 4.71 -7.05
C VAL A 157 15.58 4.73 -8.11
N VAL A 158 16.34 5.82 -8.13
CA VAL A 158 17.48 6.03 -9.02
C VAL A 158 18.74 6.09 -8.19
N CYS A 159 19.74 5.30 -8.59
CA CYS A 159 21.05 5.33 -7.97
C CYS A 159 21.89 6.43 -8.61
N GLY A 160 22.59 7.20 -7.79
CA GLY A 160 23.56 8.18 -8.23
C GLY A 160 24.96 7.85 -7.73
N LYS A 161 25.96 8.38 -8.42
CA LYS A 161 27.34 8.44 -7.94
C LYS A 161 27.77 9.89 -7.83
N LYS A 162 28.51 10.19 -6.77
CA LYS A 162 29.16 11.49 -6.58
C LYS A 162 30.66 11.31 -6.82
N GLU A 163 31.19 12.04 -7.80
CA GLU A 163 32.60 12.08 -8.16
C GLU A 163 33.11 13.51 -8.01
N MET A 164 33.85 13.77 -6.93
CA MET A 164 34.35 15.09 -6.55
C MET A 164 33.24 16.17 -6.51
N VAL A 165 33.04 16.86 -7.63
CA VAL A 165 32.08 17.96 -7.82
C VAL A 165 30.85 17.58 -8.63
N LYS A 166 30.88 16.44 -9.35
CA LYS A 166 29.81 16.02 -10.25
C LYS A 166 28.97 14.92 -9.61
N THR A 167 27.66 15.06 -9.70
CA THR A 167 26.71 14.00 -9.41
C THR A 167 26.17 13.47 -10.73
N GLU A 168 26.23 12.15 -10.92
CA GLU A 168 25.66 11.46 -12.08
C GLU A 168 24.60 10.46 -11.62
N TRP A 169 23.48 10.42 -12.33
CA TRP A 169 22.31 9.59 -12.00
C TRP A 169 22.08 8.51 -13.05
N GLU A 170 21.83 7.27 -12.63
CA GLU A 170 21.55 6.13 -13.51
C GLU A 170 20.05 6.04 -13.84
N LEU A 171 19.58 6.81 -14.82
CA LEU A 171 18.15 6.93 -15.16
C LEU A 171 17.59 5.79 -16.04
N ARG A 172 18.42 4.82 -16.44
CA ARG A 172 18.00 3.76 -17.38
C ARG A 172 17.26 2.60 -16.72
N ASP A 173 17.51 2.38 -15.43
CA ASP A 173 16.98 1.23 -14.72
C ASP A 173 16.52 1.67 -13.32
N PHE A 174 15.22 1.89 -13.21
CA PHE A 174 14.57 2.27 -11.97
C PHE A 174 14.34 1.03 -11.11
N MET A 175 14.73 1.13 -9.84
CA MET A 175 14.31 0.17 -8.84
C MET A 175 12.92 0.56 -8.33
N THR A 176 11.94 -0.32 -8.44
CA THR A 176 10.63 -0.10 -7.81
C THR A 176 10.64 -0.71 -6.41
N ILE A 177 10.36 0.11 -5.39
CA ILE A 177 10.18 -0.33 -4.00
C ILE A 177 8.89 0.23 -3.44
N ASP A 178 8.39 -0.38 -2.37
CA ASP A 178 7.33 0.23 -1.57
C ASP A 178 7.80 1.56 -1.00
N ARG A 179 6.90 2.54 -0.94
CA ARG A 179 7.17 3.89 -0.46
C ARG A 179 7.54 3.81 1.04
N PRO A 180 8.79 4.10 1.42
CA PRO A 180 9.25 3.89 2.78
C PRO A 180 8.71 4.95 3.73
N THR A 181 8.16 4.52 4.86
CA THR A 181 7.64 5.41 5.91
C THR A 181 8.72 5.98 6.82
N THR A 182 9.92 5.42 6.82
CA THR A 182 11.06 5.84 7.65
C THR A 182 12.36 5.77 6.85
N TYR A 183 13.38 6.51 7.28
CA TYR A 183 14.73 6.42 6.70
C TYR A 183 15.29 5.00 6.80
N ALA A 184 15.17 4.35 7.97
CA ALA A 184 15.67 3.00 8.18
C ALA A 184 15.00 1.99 7.24
N GLY A 185 13.67 2.07 7.09
CA GLY A 185 12.93 1.21 6.16
C GLY A 185 13.34 1.42 4.70
N ALA A 186 13.67 2.66 4.31
CA ALA A 186 14.20 2.94 2.98
C ALA A 186 15.56 2.28 2.74
N VAL A 187 16.46 2.36 3.73
CA VAL A 187 17.79 1.71 3.66
C VAL A 187 17.62 0.19 3.53
N GLU A 188 16.75 -0.43 4.33
CA GLU A 188 16.48 -1.86 4.29
C GLU A 188 15.92 -2.32 2.93
N LEU A 189 14.91 -1.62 2.39
CA LEU A 189 14.33 -1.92 1.08
C LEU A 189 15.37 -1.83 -0.04
N ILE A 190 16.18 -0.78 -0.04
CA ILE A 190 17.22 -0.55 -1.05
C ILE A 190 18.31 -1.63 -0.95
N GLN A 191 18.81 -1.91 0.25
CA GLN A 191 19.84 -2.93 0.45
C GLN A 191 19.33 -4.33 0.08
N GLY A 192 18.09 -4.67 0.48
CA GLY A 192 17.46 -5.94 0.13
C GLY A 192 17.34 -6.11 -1.39
N TRP A 193 16.89 -5.08 -2.10
CA TRP A 193 16.81 -5.12 -3.56
C TRP A 193 18.18 -5.27 -4.22
N VAL A 194 19.19 -4.50 -3.79
CA VAL A 194 20.53 -4.56 -4.39
C VAL A 194 21.16 -5.94 -4.13
N ASN A 195 21.01 -6.50 -2.93
CA ASN A 195 21.50 -7.84 -2.61
C ASN A 195 20.83 -8.92 -3.48
N ASN A 196 19.50 -8.84 -3.66
CA ASN A 196 18.77 -9.76 -4.54
C ASN A 196 19.22 -9.64 -6.00
N ARG A 197 19.47 -8.41 -6.49
CA ARG A 197 19.93 -8.16 -7.87
C ARG A 197 21.35 -8.69 -8.10
N ILE A 198 22.25 -8.54 -7.13
CA ILE A 198 23.62 -9.07 -7.19
C ILE A 198 23.61 -10.60 -7.29
N ALA A 199 22.71 -11.27 -6.57
CA ALA A 199 22.60 -12.72 -6.65
C ALA A 199 22.15 -13.22 -8.03
N GLN A 200 21.45 -12.39 -8.81
CA GLN A 200 20.87 -12.75 -10.10
C GLN A 200 21.72 -12.33 -11.31
N LEU A 201 22.54 -11.28 -11.19
CA LEU A 201 23.30 -10.73 -12.32
C LEU A 201 24.79 -11.10 -12.26
N PRO A 202 25.40 -11.49 -13.40
CA PRO A 202 26.85 -11.58 -13.51
C PRO A 202 27.49 -10.24 -13.11
N ASN A 203 28.58 -10.29 -12.34
CA ASN A 203 29.24 -9.10 -11.76
C ASN A 203 29.47 -7.94 -12.75
N HIS A 204 29.69 -8.20 -14.04
CA HIS A 204 29.95 -7.17 -15.05
C HIS A 204 28.73 -6.33 -15.46
N TYR A 205 27.51 -6.71 -15.08
CA TYR A 205 26.27 -5.95 -15.35
C TYR A 205 25.90 -4.97 -14.23
N MET A 206 26.65 -4.94 -13.12
CA MET A 206 26.40 -4.03 -12.01
C MET A 206 27.22 -2.75 -12.15
N ASP A 207 26.55 -1.62 -12.35
CA ASP A 207 27.17 -0.29 -12.29
C ASP A 207 27.79 -0.05 -10.89
N GLU A 208 28.88 0.71 -10.88
CA GLU A 208 29.63 1.08 -9.70
C GLU A 208 28.76 1.80 -8.65
N ALA A 209 27.80 2.62 -9.08
CA ALA A 209 26.86 3.30 -8.18
C ALA A 209 26.13 2.31 -7.27
N ARG A 210 25.65 1.20 -7.84
CA ARG A 210 24.92 0.14 -7.10
C ARG A 210 25.85 -0.65 -6.18
N ARG A 211 27.07 -0.94 -6.63
CA ARG A 211 28.07 -1.62 -5.79
C ARG A 211 28.45 -0.81 -4.56
N ARG A 212 28.32 0.53 -4.60
CA ARG A 212 28.60 1.39 -3.43
C ARG A 212 27.49 1.31 -2.38
N LEU A 213 26.24 1.03 -2.76
CA LEU A 213 25.10 0.96 -1.83
C LEU A 213 25.18 -0.20 -0.83
N ILE A 214 25.89 -1.27 -1.16
CA ILE A 214 26.03 -2.47 -0.33
C ILE A 214 27.24 -2.47 0.59
N LYS A 215 28.11 -1.46 0.52
CA LYS A 215 29.33 -1.44 1.34
C LYS A 215 28.95 -1.15 2.80
N PRO A 216 29.34 -2.01 3.76
CA PRO A 216 29.12 -1.76 5.18
C PRO A 216 29.69 -0.40 5.60
N GLY A 217 28.97 0.31 6.46
CA GLY A 217 29.41 1.61 6.98
C GLY A 217 29.20 2.80 6.03
N LYS A 218 28.53 2.61 4.89
CA LYS A 218 28.12 3.71 4.01
C LYS A 218 26.83 4.36 4.48
N ILE A 219 26.78 5.69 4.37
CA ILE A 219 25.59 6.48 4.66
C ILE A 219 24.86 6.70 3.33
N LEU A 220 23.55 6.42 3.31
CA LEU A 220 22.71 6.69 2.16
C LEU A 220 22.18 8.12 2.26
N THR A 221 22.51 8.94 1.27
CA THR A 221 21.94 10.28 1.12
C THR A 221 20.82 10.22 0.10
N PHE A 222 19.64 10.71 0.49
CA PHE A 222 18.44 10.73 -0.34
C PHE A 222 18.22 12.10 -0.99
N TYR A 223 17.60 12.10 -2.16
CA TYR A 223 17.38 13.27 -2.98
C TYR A 223 15.97 13.26 -3.56
N LEU A 224 15.31 14.42 -3.51
CA LEU A 224 14.05 14.66 -4.21
C LEU A 224 14.37 15.20 -5.61
N PHE A 225 13.81 14.58 -6.65
CA PHE A 225 13.88 15.15 -7.99
C PHE A 225 12.76 16.17 -8.20
N THR A 226 13.11 17.33 -8.73
CA THR A 226 12.18 18.34 -9.22
C THR A 226 12.27 18.38 -10.75
N ASP A 227 11.17 18.73 -11.43
CA ASP A 227 11.06 18.95 -12.88
C ASP A 227 11.84 17.98 -13.79
N ASP A 228 11.16 16.93 -14.28
CA ASP A 228 11.67 16.01 -15.32
C ASP A 228 13.07 15.43 -15.06
N LEU A 229 13.42 15.16 -13.79
CA LEU A 229 14.71 14.57 -13.39
C LEU A 229 15.94 15.47 -13.63
N LYS A 230 15.73 16.75 -13.99
CA LYS A 230 16.83 17.68 -14.32
C LYS A 230 17.43 18.33 -13.08
N GLN A 231 16.63 18.47 -12.02
CA GLN A 231 17.03 19.10 -10.78
C GLN A 231 16.79 18.14 -9.62
N TRP A 232 17.65 18.24 -8.60
CA TRP A 232 17.52 17.42 -7.41
C TRP A 232 17.96 18.20 -6.17
N ILE A 233 17.30 17.90 -5.06
CA ILE A 233 17.52 18.55 -3.76
C ILE A 233 17.84 17.45 -2.75
N PRO A 234 19.00 17.51 -2.04
CA PRO A 234 19.28 16.55 -0.98
C PRO A 234 18.27 16.69 0.16
N PHE A 235 17.90 15.57 0.76
CA PHE A 235 17.11 15.59 1.97
C PHE A 235 17.93 16.27 3.08
N PRO A 236 17.29 17.10 3.93
CA PRO A 236 17.96 17.69 5.07
C PRO A 236 18.34 16.58 6.07
N PRO A 237 19.45 16.72 6.82
CA PRO A 237 19.92 15.68 7.75
C PRO A 237 18.87 15.23 8.78
N ILE A 238 17.98 16.15 9.20
CA ILE A 238 16.90 15.85 10.16
C ILE A 238 15.94 14.76 9.67
N ALA A 239 15.79 14.58 8.35
CA ALA A 239 14.95 13.53 7.77
C ALA A 239 15.47 12.11 8.04
N THR A 240 16.72 11.96 8.51
CA THR A 240 17.26 10.65 8.92
C THR A 240 16.81 10.22 10.32
N THR A 241 16.33 11.16 11.13
CA THR A 241 15.92 10.95 12.53
C THR A 241 14.45 11.28 12.79
N ASP A 242 13.83 12.09 11.95
CA ASP A 242 12.44 12.50 12.07
C ASP A 242 11.60 11.90 10.94
N ASP A 243 10.76 10.92 11.30
CA ASP A 243 9.90 10.20 10.37
C ASP A 243 8.83 11.10 9.74
N LEU A 244 8.41 12.19 10.39
CA LEU A 244 7.43 13.12 9.80
C LEU A 244 8.10 13.92 8.68
N VAL A 245 9.29 14.46 8.93
CA VAL A 245 10.06 15.17 7.89
C VAL A 245 10.42 14.23 6.75
N TRP A 246 10.79 12.98 7.04
CA TRP A 246 11.02 11.96 6.02
C TRP A 246 9.78 11.77 5.13
N LYS A 247 8.62 11.54 5.75
CA LYS A 247 7.35 11.28 5.05
C LYS A 247 6.89 12.44 4.16
N GLU A 248 7.21 13.67 4.54
CA GLU A 248 6.94 14.87 3.75
C GLU A 248 7.83 14.99 2.50
N LEU A 249 9.06 14.48 2.58
CA LEU A 249 10.05 14.59 1.51
C LEU A 249 10.05 13.42 0.54
N VAL A 250 9.67 12.22 1.01
CA VAL A 250 9.58 11.05 0.14
C VAL A 250 8.55 11.32 -0.96
N PRO A 251 8.92 11.16 -2.25
CA PRO A 251 8.02 11.36 -3.37
C PRO A 251 6.71 10.60 -3.19
N PRO A 252 5.59 11.12 -3.72
CA PRO A 252 4.34 10.36 -3.74
C PRO A 252 4.51 9.06 -4.55
N ALA A 253 3.54 8.14 -4.44
CA ALA A 253 3.52 6.92 -5.25
C ALA A 253 3.69 7.23 -6.75
N GLY A 254 4.49 6.43 -7.45
CA GLY A 254 4.92 6.65 -8.84
C GLY A 254 6.07 7.67 -9.01
N GLY A 255 6.35 8.46 -7.97
CA GLY A 255 7.44 9.43 -7.93
C GLY A 255 8.83 8.80 -7.93
N ILE A 256 9.87 9.64 -8.07
CA ILE A 256 11.26 9.20 -8.20
C ILE A 256 12.10 9.71 -7.02
N LEU A 257 12.73 8.78 -6.31
CA LEU A 257 13.63 9.02 -5.18
C LEU A 257 15.08 8.77 -5.60
N GLY A 258 15.96 9.77 -5.46
CA GLY A 258 17.39 9.61 -5.72
C GLY A 258 18.11 9.09 -4.47
N VAL A 259 19.07 8.17 -4.66
CA VAL A 259 19.93 7.66 -3.58
C VAL A 259 21.41 7.65 -3.99
N ILE A 260 22.28 8.10 -3.09
CA ILE A 260 23.75 8.03 -3.24
C ILE A 260 24.36 7.47 -1.95
N ALA A 261 25.23 6.47 -2.06
CA ALA A 261 26.08 6.05 -0.96
C ALA A 261 27.34 6.91 -0.86
N THR A 262 27.55 7.52 0.31
CA THR A 262 28.77 8.29 0.65
C THR A 262 29.63 7.54 1.64
#